data_AF-A0A830CXA4-F1
#
_entry.id   AF-A0A830CXA4-F1
#
_cell.length_a   1.000
_cell.length_b   1.000
_cell.length_c   1.000
_cell.angle_alpha   90.00
_cell.angle_beta   90.00
_cell.angle_gamma   90.00
#
_symmetry.space_group_name_H-M   'P 1'
#
loop_
_entity.id
_entity.type
_entity.pdbx_description
1 polymer ?
#
loop_
_entity_poly.entity_id
_entity_poly.type
_entity_poly.pdbx_seq_one_letter_code
_entity_poly.pdbx_strand_id
1 'polypeptide(L)' 'MKVIATYLLVVLGGNTTPSADNVKDILASIVAETNDEKIELILSQVKGKDIIELIACGWEKLASVPTRGGAVAAESKKE' A
#
# COMPACT_ATOMS: atom_id res chain seq x y z
N MET A 1 -5.49 -2.01 -2.35
CA MET A 1 -4.40 -2.81 -1.75
C MET A 1 -3.72 -3.78 -2.72
N LYS A 2 -4.38 -4.25 -3.79
CA LYS A 2 -3.82 -5.22 -4.76
C LYS A 2 -2.45 -4.81 -5.35
N VAL A 3 -2.33 -3.58 -5.84
CA VAL A 3 -1.09 -3.07 -6.46
C VAL A 3 0.14 -3.10 -5.53
N ILE A 4 -0.05 -2.73 -4.25
CA ILE A 4 1.02 -2.71 -3.24
C ILE A 4 1.48 -4.14 -2.92
N ALA A 5 0.52 -5.05 -2.73
CA ALA A 5 0.82 -6.45 -2.47
C ALA A 5 1.59 -7.09 -3.63
N THR A 6 1.18 -6.81 -4.87
CA THR A 6 1.89 -7.27 -6.07
C THR A 6 3.31 -6.71 -6.14
N TYR A 7 3.50 -5.42 -5.86
CA TYR A 7 4.84 -4.80 -5.83
C TYR A 7 5.75 -5.51 -4.83
N LEU A 8 5.29 -5.72 -3.59
CA LEU A 8 6.06 -6.45 -2.57
C LEU A 8 6.35 -7.90 -2.98
N LEU A 9 5.41 -8.60 -3.61
CA LEU A 9 5.61 -9.97 -4.08
C LEU A 9 6.71 -10.05 -5.14
N VAL A 10 6.77 -9.08 -6.07
CA VAL A 10 7.82 -9.01 -7.09
C VAL A 10 9.18 -8.71 -6.47
N VAL A 11 9.23 -7.84 -5.45
CA VAL A 11 10.47 -7.57 -4.67
C VAL A 11 10.95 -8.83 -3.95
N LEU A 12 10.05 -9.55 -3.27
CA LEU A 12 10.37 -10.82 -2.60
C LEU A 12 10.76 -11.92 -3.59
N GLY A 13 10.21 -11.90 -4.80
CA GLY A 13 10.55 -12.81 -5.89
C GLY A 13 11.95 -12.59 -6.49
N GLY A 14 12.75 -11.67 -5.93
CA GLY A 14 14.12 -11.40 -6.35
C GLY A 14 14.26 -10.25 -7.35
N ASN A 15 13.16 -9.63 -7.77
CA ASN A 15 13.22 -8.42 -8.59
C ASN A 15 13.11 -7.16 -7.70
N THR A 16 14.27 -6.72 -7.20
CA THR A 16 14.40 -5.59 -6.25
C THR A 16 13.92 -4.26 -6.78
N THR A 17 13.75 -4.12 -8.10
CA THR A 17 13.20 -2.93 -8.77
C THR A 17 12.05 -3.33 -9.69
N PRO A 18 10.85 -3.58 -9.16
CA PRO A 18 9.68 -3.90 -9.96
C PRO A 18 9.36 -2.72 -10.89
N SER A 19 9.19 -3.01 -12.19
CA SER A 19 8.68 -2.04 -13.16
C SER A 19 7.16 -2.11 -13.23
N ALA A 20 6.53 -1.09 -13.82
CA ALA A 20 5.09 -1.04 -14.03
C ALA A 20 4.60 -2.28 -14.79
N ASP A 21 5.29 -2.69 -15.85
CA ASP A 21 4.97 -3.89 -16.62
C ASP A 21 4.94 -5.16 -15.77
N ASN A 22 5.95 -5.39 -14.92
CA ASN A 22 5.97 -6.56 -14.03
C ASN A 22 4.75 -6.59 -13.09
N VAL A 23 4.34 -5.43 -12.59
CA VAL A 23 3.18 -5.32 -11.70
C VAL A 23 1.89 -5.57 -12.49
N LYS A 24 1.77 -5.04 -13.71
CA LYS A 24 0.61 -5.23 -14.60
C LYS A 24 0.46 -6.68 -15.05
N ASP A 25 1.56 -7.35 -15.37
CA ASP A 25 1.57 -8.75 -15.82
C ASP A 25 1.04 -9.69 -14.72
N ILE A 26 1.52 -9.51 -13.48
CA ILE A 26 1.02 -10.27 -12.33
C ILE A 26 -0.45 -9.92 -12.02
N LEU A 27 -0.84 -8.64 -12.09
CA LEU A 27 -2.23 -8.21 -11.89
C LEU A 27 -3.18 -8.80 -12.95
N ALA A 28 -2.73 -8.88 -14.20
CA ALA A 28 -3.46 -9.51 -15.29
C ALA A 28 -3.61 -11.03 -15.07
N SER A 29 -2.58 -11.68 -14.54
CA SER A 29 -2.61 -13.11 -14.19
C SER A 29 -3.66 -13.44 -13.11
N ILE A 30 -3.88 -12.53 -12.14
CA ILE A 30 -4.86 -12.72 -11.05
C ILE A 30 -6.26 -12.17 -11.37
N VAL A 31 -6.55 -11.81 -12.63
CA VAL A 31 -7.82 -11.21 -13.08
C VAL A 31 -8.25 -10.05 -12.18
N ALA A 32 -7.28 -9.24 -11.76
CA ALA A 32 -7.54 -8.06 -10.97
C ALA A 32 -7.62 -6.83 -11.87
N GLU A 33 -8.53 -5.91 -11.56
CA GLU A 33 -8.51 -4.57 -12.17
C GLU A 33 -7.16 -3.90 -11.92
N THR A 34 -6.40 -3.75 -13.00
CA THR A 34 -5.17 -2.97 -13.06
C THR A 34 -5.55 -1.51 -13.16
N ASN A 35 -5.06 -0.69 -12.23
CA ASN A 35 -5.22 0.76 -12.29
C ASN A 35 -3.83 1.38 -12.44
N ASP A 36 -3.53 1.82 -13.65
CA ASP A 36 -2.24 2.39 -14.05
C ASP A 36 -1.85 3.60 -13.19
N GLU A 37 -2.80 4.47 -12.87
CA GLU A 37 -2.55 5.66 -12.04
C GLU A 37 -2.03 5.27 -10.65
N LYS A 38 -2.61 4.20 -10.07
CA LYS A 38 -2.17 3.68 -8.76
C LYS A 38 -0.80 3.02 -8.84
N ILE A 39 -0.48 2.37 -9.96
CA ILE A 39 0.82 1.75 -10.20
C ILE A 39 1.90 2.84 -10.31
N GLU A 40 1.68 3.86 -11.13
CA GLU A 40 2.61 4.98 -11.28
C GLU A 40 2.79 5.77 -9.97
N LEU A 41 1.70 5.96 -9.21
CA LEU A 41 1.77 6.62 -7.91
C LEU A 41 2.68 5.84 -6.96
N ILE A 42 2.49 4.52 -6.84
CA ILE A 42 3.28 3.69 -5.93
C ILE A 42 4.73 3.65 -6.39
N LEU A 43 4.98 3.43 -7.68
CA LEU A 43 6.34 3.45 -8.24
C LEU A 43 7.04 4.78 -7.97
N SER A 44 6.34 5.91 -8.10
CA SER A 44 6.90 7.23 -7.77
C SER A 44 7.16 7.41 -6.26
N GLN A 45 6.31 6.84 -5.40
CA GLN A 45 6.47 6.95 -3.95
C GLN A 45 7.57 6.05 -3.38
N VAL A 46 7.83 4.90 -3.99
CA VAL A 46 8.86 3.93 -3.57
C VAL A 46 10.21 4.18 -4.25
N LYS A 47 10.23 4.86 -5.40
CA LYS A 47 11.46 5.20 -6.11
C LYS A 47 12.38 6.05 -5.22
N GLY A 48 13.54 5.50 -4.89
CA GLY A 48 14.55 6.19 -4.08
C GLY A 48 14.30 6.15 -2.57
N LYS A 49 13.30 5.39 -2.10
CA LYS A 49 13.09 5.14 -0.67
C LYS A 49 13.46 3.70 -0.32
N ASP A 50 13.97 3.50 0.88
CA ASP A 50 14.29 2.18 1.37
C ASP A 50 13.01 1.41 1.69
N ILE A 51 12.82 0.24 1.05
CA ILE A 51 11.58 -0.54 1.18
C ILE A 51 11.36 -0.98 2.64
N ILE A 52 12.43 -1.27 3.38
CA ILE A 52 12.33 -1.70 4.77
C ILE A 52 11.78 -0.57 5.66
N GLU A 53 12.29 0.65 5.49
CA GLU A 53 11.76 1.82 6.19
C GLU A 53 10.31 2.15 5.77
N LEU A 54 9.99 1.99 4.48
CA LEU A 54 8.66 2.26 3.95
C LEU A 54 7.62 1.30 4.51
N ILE A 55 7.99 0.02 4.72
CA ILE A 55 7.14 -0.98 5.38
C ILE A 55 6.91 -0.60 6.84
N ALA A 56 7.98 -0.28 7.59
CA ALA A 56 7.88 0.11 9.00
C ALA A 56 7.00 1.36 9.18
N CYS A 57 7.28 2.42 8.42
CA CYS A 57 6.51 3.67 8.43
C CYS A 57 5.06 3.46 7.96
N GLY A 58 4.87 2.58 6.98
CA GLY A 58 3.55 2.19 6.49
C GLY A 58 2.71 1.48 7.54
N TRP A 59 3.31 0.58 8.34
CA TRP A 59 2.64 -0.12 9.44
C TRP A 59 2.21 0.84 10.54
N GLU A 60 3.07 1.77 10.95
CA GLU A 60 2.71 2.78 11.94
C GLU A 60 1.59 3.70 11.45
N LYS A 61 1.65 4.12 10.18
CA LYS A 61 0.57 4.92 9.57
C LYS A 61 -0.74 4.15 9.40
N LEU A 62 -0.68 2.84 9.16
CA LEU A 62 -1.87 1.97 9.12
C LEU A 62 -2.46 1.76 10.52
N ALA A 63 -1.64 1.59 11.55
CA ALA A 63 -2.08 1.51 12.93
C ALA A 63 -2.71 2.84 13.42
N SER A 64 -2.23 3.97 12.87
CA SER A 64 -2.77 5.30 13.15
C SER A 64 -4.08 5.62 12.40
N VAL A 65 -4.55 4.77 11.48
CA VAL A 65 -5.88 4.96 10.89
C VAL A 65 -6.88 4.50 11.95
N PRO A 66 -7.64 5.40 12.61
CA PRO A 66 -8.70 4.95 13.48
C PRO A 66 -9.65 4.16 12.60
N THR A 67 -9.76 2.86 12.83
CA THR A 67 -10.84 2.04 12.31
C THR A 67 -12.11 2.65 12.86
N ARG A 68 -12.68 3.61 12.11
CA ARG A 68 -13.93 4.30 12.46
C ARG A 68 -15.07 3.29 12.31
N GLY A 69 -15.18 2.44 13.31
CA GLY A 69 -16.21 1.44 13.53
C GLY A 69 -16.53 1.44 15.01
N GLY A 70 -17.39 2.38 15.41
CA GLY A 70 -18.23 2.35 16.62
C GLY A 70 -17.60 1.96 17.95
N ALA A 71 -17.19 2.95 18.73
CA ALA A 71 -17.48 2.96 20.16
C ALA A 71 -17.68 4.41 20.62
N VAL A 72 -18.81 4.60 21.28
CA VAL A 72 -19.27 5.81 21.96
C VAL A 72 -18.17 6.51 22.76
N ALA A 73 -18.03 7.82 22.58
CA ALA A 73 -17.57 8.71 23.63
C ALA A 73 -18.63 9.81 23.76
N ALA A 74 -19.60 9.55 24.63
CA ALA A 74 -20.31 10.61 25.29
C ALA A 74 -19.26 11.40 26.08
N GLU A 75 -18.89 12.58 25.60
CA GLU A 75 -18.19 13.57 26.42
C GLU A 75 -19.19 14.65 26.78
N SER A 76 -19.48 14.69 28.07
CA SER A 76 -20.39 15.62 28.73
C SER A 76 -20.00 17.06 28.45
N LYS A 77 -20.83 17.79 27.68
CA LYS A 77 -20.79 19.25 27.72
C LYS A 77 -21.58 19.72 28.93
N LYS A 78 -20.89 19.82 30.06
CA LYS A 78 -21.26 20.68 31.19
C LYS A 78 -20.62 22.03 30.94
N GLU A 79 -21.41 22.99 30.47
CA GLU A 79 -21.46 24.40 30.92
C GLU A 79 -22.59 25.12 30.16
#